data_AF-A0A6P1KNJ1-F1
#
_entry.id   AF-A0A6P1KNJ1-F1
#
_cell.length_a   1.000
_cell.length_b   1.000
_cell.length_c   1.000
_cell.angle_alpha   90.00
_cell.angle_beta   90.00
_cell.angle_gamma   90.00
#
_symmetry.space_group_name_H-M   'P 1'
#
loop_
_entity.id
_entity.type
_entity.pdbx_description
1 polymer ?
#
loop_
_entity_poly.entity_id
_entity_poly.type
_entity_poly.pdbx_seq_one_letter_code
_entity_poly.pdbx_strand_id
1 'polypeptide(L)'
;MTNTHQPPSSNAPNTISLNCDQAVGHADHWSCFTNNIADDVPNWLQSHIDTATMPTPLKATNATPSHILLSGNQPIHVNQVIEIDSNRSPKRLINAFPCVNSPYGQWVTIEGVYKCDNQIEAILRLKTDDNTVLYVFDQYYAINAQNYEKNHRYLINLSAFAYSVSLSNRSETIVVDEPEAIRYHRAFNDILTKNNNVAPKDLEAQIAAWQPSENDLPLEPIEINVGHMCAYLFGETIGQQDEAWCQGQIIGKQTASFNGVEFVLLDVVILRESLDNPVVIRLAVNADNIDSTIQVNDYIQANIWLQGTIFMENQKKVATNYRAF
;
A
#
# COMPACT_ATOMS: atom_id res chain seq x y z
N MET A 1 39.01 -6.67 -34.03
CA MET A 1 37.70 -7.09 -33.47
C MET A 1 37.74 -6.80 -31.98
N THR A 2 37.18 -5.67 -31.56
CA THR A 2 37.11 -5.29 -30.14
C THR A 2 35.86 -5.92 -29.53
N ASN A 3 36.04 -6.97 -28.73
CA ASN A 3 35.00 -7.54 -27.89
C ASN A 3 34.74 -6.58 -26.72
N THR A 4 33.67 -5.78 -26.84
CA THR A 4 33.06 -5.14 -25.68
C THR A 4 32.19 -6.17 -24.99
N HIS A 5 32.68 -6.73 -23.88
CA HIS A 5 31.82 -7.41 -22.91
C HIS A 5 30.88 -6.35 -22.30
N GLN A 6 29.67 -6.26 -22.83
CA GLN A 6 28.55 -5.71 -22.08
C GLN A 6 28.28 -6.66 -20.90
N PRO A 7 28.28 -6.20 -19.64
CA PRO A 7 27.82 -7.02 -18.54
C PRO A 7 26.36 -7.43 -18.80
N PRO A 8 25.95 -8.65 -18.40
CA PRO A 8 24.57 -9.09 -18.60
C PRO A 8 23.62 -8.08 -17.97
N SER A 9 22.65 -7.60 -18.74
CA SER A 9 21.58 -6.74 -18.22
C SER A 9 20.89 -7.49 -17.08
N SER A 10 21.01 -6.96 -15.86
CA SER A 10 20.28 -7.49 -14.71
C SER A 10 18.78 -7.41 -15.00
N ASN A 11 18.09 -8.55 -14.92
CA ASN A 11 16.63 -8.59 -14.96
C ASN A 11 16.00 -8.14 -13.64
N ALA A 12 16.78 -7.70 -12.65
CA ALA A 12 16.24 -7.19 -11.38
C ALA A 12 15.65 -5.78 -11.52
N PRO A 13 14.68 -5.40 -10.67
CA PRO A 13 14.19 -4.03 -10.59
C PRO A 13 15.30 -3.02 -10.28
N ASN A 14 15.03 -1.74 -10.56
CA ASN A 14 15.96 -0.68 -10.24
C ASN A 14 16.13 -0.60 -8.72
N THR A 15 17.38 -0.61 -8.24
CA THR A 15 17.68 -0.42 -6.82
C THR A 15 18.02 1.05 -6.56
N ILE A 16 17.40 1.63 -5.54
CA ILE A 16 17.71 2.96 -5.02
C ILE A 16 18.40 2.74 -3.68
N SER A 17 19.69 3.07 -3.62
CA SER A 17 20.48 2.95 -2.40
C SER A 17 20.09 4.05 -1.41
N LEU A 18 19.80 3.64 -0.18
CA LEU A 18 19.61 4.49 0.98
C LEU A 18 20.83 4.39 1.89
N ASN A 19 21.17 5.48 2.57
CA ASN A 19 21.99 5.38 3.77
C ASN A 19 21.17 4.67 4.84
N CYS A 20 21.81 3.88 5.71
CA CYS A 20 21.09 3.13 6.73
C CYS A 20 20.33 4.05 7.70
N ASP A 21 20.81 5.28 7.94
CA ASP A 21 20.10 6.30 8.72
C ASP A 21 18.80 6.80 8.06
N GLN A 22 18.67 6.65 6.74
CA GLN A 22 17.45 6.98 5.98
C GLN A 22 16.46 5.80 5.96
N ALA A 23 16.95 4.58 6.18
CA ALA A 23 16.16 3.36 6.27
C ALA A 23 15.88 2.98 7.75
N VAL A 24 15.88 3.98 8.64
CA VAL A 24 15.49 3.84 10.05
C VAL A 24 14.01 4.14 10.17
N GLY A 25 13.27 3.26 10.85
CA GLY A 25 11.87 3.54 11.21
C GLY A 25 11.00 2.30 11.39
N HIS A 26 11.33 1.16 10.77
CA HIS A 26 10.35 0.06 10.78
C HIS A 26 10.15 -0.60 12.15
N ALA A 27 11.16 -0.53 13.02
CA ALA A 27 11.02 -0.91 14.42
C ALA A 27 10.26 0.15 15.25
N ASP A 28 10.21 1.41 14.83
CA ASP A 28 9.49 2.46 15.58
C ASP A 28 7.97 2.25 15.52
N HIS A 29 7.47 1.47 14.55
CA HIS A 29 6.05 1.12 14.45
C HIS A 29 5.57 0.14 15.53
N TRP A 30 6.45 -0.38 16.38
CA TRP A 30 6.01 -1.04 17.64
C TRP A 30 5.20 -0.07 18.52
N SER A 31 5.35 1.24 18.33
CA SER A 31 4.50 2.26 18.95
C SER A 31 3.00 2.11 18.64
N CYS A 32 2.63 1.44 17.55
CA CYS A 32 1.24 1.08 17.25
C CYS A 32 0.67 0.03 18.23
N PHE A 33 1.54 -0.69 18.95
CA PHE A 33 1.18 -1.79 19.85
C PHE A 33 1.31 -1.39 21.32
N THR A 34 2.42 -0.76 21.68
CA THR A 34 2.77 -0.48 23.07
C THR A 34 3.66 0.74 23.20
N ASN A 35 3.55 1.41 24.35
CA ASN A 35 4.48 2.44 24.78
C ASN A 35 5.68 1.87 25.57
N ASN A 36 5.67 0.59 25.93
CA ASN A 36 6.74 -0.09 26.67
C ASN A 36 7.51 -1.09 25.80
N ILE A 37 8.00 -0.61 24.66
CA ILE A 37 8.64 -1.43 23.61
C ILE A 37 9.81 -2.28 24.18
N ALA A 38 10.62 -1.71 25.08
CA ALA A 38 11.81 -2.37 25.61
C ALA A 38 11.49 -3.62 26.46
N ASP A 39 10.34 -3.66 27.12
CA ASP A 39 9.93 -4.79 27.96
C ASP A 39 8.99 -5.73 27.20
N ASP A 40 8.03 -5.19 26.45
CA ASP A 40 6.96 -5.99 25.83
C ASP A 40 7.45 -6.75 24.59
N VAL A 41 8.15 -6.07 23.68
CA VAL A 41 8.53 -6.65 22.39
C VAL A 41 9.42 -7.89 22.56
N PRO A 42 10.50 -7.89 23.37
CA PRO A 42 11.31 -9.10 23.55
C PRO A 42 10.51 -10.32 24.01
N ASN A 43 9.55 -10.11 24.93
CA ASN A 43 8.67 -11.18 25.41
C ASN A 43 7.75 -11.70 24.28
N TRP A 44 7.18 -10.81 23.48
CA TRP A 44 6.35 -11.18 22.33
C TRP A 44 7.14 -11.95 21.28
N LEU A 45 8.35 -11.50 20.93
CA LEU A 45 9.22 -12.18 19.99
C LEU A 45 9.50 -13.62 20.45
N GLN A 46 9.87 -13.79 21.72
CA GLN A 46 10.14 -15.11 22.30
C GLN A 46 8.90 -16.01 22.28
N SER A 47 7.74 -15.49 22.70
CA SER A 47 6.50 -16.27 22.79
C SER A 47 5.99 -16.80 21.45
N HIS A 48 6.37 -16.16 20.34
CA HIS A 48 5.86 -16.49 19.01
C HIS A 48 6.76 -17.43 18.20
N ILE A 49 7.99 -17.71 18.66
CA ILE A 49 8.94 -18.59 17.95
C ILE A 49 8.34 -19.98 17.71
N ASP A 50 7.72 -20.58 18.75
CA ASP A 50 7.25 -21.98 18.68
C ASP A 50 6.04 -22.17 17.77
N THR A 51 5.30 -21.09 17.48
CA THR A 51 4.11 -21.11 16.60
C THR A 51 4.38 -20.51 15.22
N ALA A 52 5.57 -19.97 15.01
CA ALA A 52 5.93 -19.34 13.75
C ALA A 52 6.07 -20.38 12.64
N THR A 53 5.78 -19.93 11.42
CA THR A 53 6.02 -20.69 10.21
C THR A 53 7.14 -20.05 9.39
N MET A 54 7.70 -20.81 8.46
CA MET A 54 8.63 -20.27 7.46
C MET A 54 7.87 -20.10 6.15
N PRO A 55 7.63 -18.86 5.69
CA PRO A 55 6.97 -18.63 4.42
C PRO A 55 7.76 -19.18 3.23
N THR A 56 7.05 -19.53 2.15
CA THR A 56 7.68 -20.03 0.94
C THR A 56 8.21 -18.87 0.08
N PRO A 57 9.50 -18.84 -0.31
CA PRO A 57 10.00 -17.83 -1.24
C PRO A 57 9.38 -17.98 -2.63
N LEU A 58 9.38 -16.89 -3.40
CA LEU A 58 8.88 -16.85 -4.78
C LEU A 58 9.48 -17.94 -5.69
N LYS A 59 10.77 -18.25 -5.51
CA LYS A 59 11.46 -19.33 -6.21
C LYS A 59 12.29 -20.13 -5.23
N ALA A 60 12.36 -21.44 -5.45
CA ALA A 60 13.30 -22.29 -4.74
C ALA A 60 14.73 -21.93 -5.14
N THR A 61 15.61 -21.79 -4.15
CA THR A 61 17.05 -21.59 -4.36
C THR A 61 17.81 -22.82 -3.87
N ASN A 62 18.85 -23.20 -4.61
CA ASN A 62 19.79 -24.24 -4.20
C ASN A 62 20.91 -23.68 -3.30
N ALA A 63 21.00 -22.36 -3.16
CA ALA A 63 21.97 -21.73 -2.28
C ALA A 63 21.57 -21.93 -0.81
N THR A 64 22.55 -22.17 0.06
CA THR A 64 22.32 -22.16 1.51
C THR A 64 21.97 -20.74 1.93
N PRO A 65 20.77 -20.50 2.49
CA PRO A 65 20.39 -19.16 2.92
C PRO A 65 21.24 -18.73 4.13
N SER A 66 21.61 -17.44 4.19
CA SER A 66 22.31 -16.85 5.33
C SER A 66 21.38 -16.46 6.48
N HIS A 67 20.07 -16.45 6.22
CA HIS A 67 19.03 -16.08 7.16
C HIS A 67 17.71 -16.77 6.81
N ILE A 68 16.80 -16.81 7.78
CA ILE A 68 15.43 -17.30 7.62
C ILE A 68 14.43 -16.23 8.05
N LEU A 69 13.23 -16.28 7.50
CA LEU A 69 12.09 -15.50 7.94
C LEU A 69 11.13 -16.41 8.70
N LEU A 70 10.87 -16.08 9.96
CA LEU A 70 9.81 -16.66 10.77
C LEU A 70 8.61 -15.71 10.74
N SER A 71 7.42 -16.22 10.47
CA SER A 71 6.19 -15.43 10.34
C SER A 71 5.02 -16.12 11.05
N GLY A 72 4.18 -15.34 11.73
CA GLY A 72 2.96 -15.83 12.34
C GLY A 72 1.78 -15.91 11.35
N ASN A 73 0.81 -16.76 11.66
CA ASN A 73 -0.36 -16.98 10.80
C ASN A 73 -1.63 -16.24 11.26
N GLN A 74 -1.50 -15.34 12.23
CA GLN A 74 -2.63 -14.56 12.76
C GLN A 74 -2.88 -13.30 11.91
N PRO A 75 -4.09 -12.70 11.96
CA PRO A 75 -4.38 -11.46 11.23
C PRO A 75 -3.40 -10.34 11.55
N ILE A 76 -2.99 -10.23 12.81
CA ILE A 76 -1.88 -9.40 13.29
C ILE A 76 -0.83 -10.35 13.83
N HIS A 77 0.41 -10.20 13.38
CA HIS A 77 1.50 -11.10 13.73
C HIS A 77 2.84 -10.38 13.70
N VAL A 78 3.91 -11.15 13.90
CA VAL A 78 5.28 -10.65 13.84
C VAL A 78 6.06 -11.46 12.83
N ASN A 79 6.90 -10.76 12.08
CA ASN A 79 7.96 -11.35 11.29
C ASN A 79 9.31 -11.18 12.02
N GLN A 80 10.10 -12.24 12.06
CA GLN A 80 11.44 -12.26 12.64
C GLN A 80 12.44 -12.77 11.61
N VAL A 81 13.49 -12.00 11.35
CA VAL A 81 14.58 -12.36 10.45
C VAL A 81 15.76 -12.85 11.29
N ILE A 82 16.13 -14.12 11.15
CA ILE A 82 17.16 -14.77 11.97
C ILE A 82 18.36 -15.15 11.11
N GLU A 83 19.56 -14.72 11.49
CA GLU A 83 20.81 -15.16 10.86
C GLU A 83 21.05 -16.64 11.21
N ILE A 84 21.45 -17.44 10.23
CA ILE A 84 21.78 -18.86 10.43
C ILE A 84 23.20 -19.18 9.93
N ASP A 85 23.81 -20.20 10.53
CA ASP A 85 25.10 -20.73 10.08
C ASP A 85 24.95 -21.74 8.92
N SER A 86 26.08 -22.29 8.45
CA SER A 86 26.10 -23.30 7.39
C SER A 86 25.36 -24.59 7.73
N ASN A 87 25.16 -24.87 9.02
CA ASN A 87 24.41 -26.01 9.54
C ASN A 87 22.93 -25.66 9.81
N ARG A 88 22.48 -24.47 9.40
CA ARG A 88 21.13 -23.92 9.63
C ARG A 88 20.79 -23.69 11.10
N SER A 89 21.80 -23.56 11.96
CA SER A 89 21.58 -23.21 13.36
C SER A 89 21.43 -21.69 13.53
N PRO A 90 20.43 -21.20 14.29
CA PRO A 90 20.27 -19.77 14.59
C PRO A 90 21.51 -19.18 15.25
N LYS A 91 21.96 -18.02 14.76
CA LYS A 91 23.08 -17.26 15.32
C LYS A 91 22.64 -16.03 16.09
N ARG A 92 21.76 -15.20 15.49
CA ARG A 92 21.22 -13.98 16.10
C ARG A 92 19.96 -13.48 15.37
N LEU A 93 19.17 -12.68 16.07
CA LEU A 93 18.12 -11.86 15.47
C LEU A 93 18.75 -10.74 14.63
N ILE A 94 18.29 -10.59 13.38
CA ILE A 94 18.68 -9.51 12.47
C ILE A 94 17.68 -8.37 12.59
N ASN A 95 16.38 -8.67 12.48
CA ASN A 95 15.30 -7.70 12.56
C ASN A 95 14.00 -8.38 12.99
N ALA A 96 13.08 -7.62 13.57
CA ALA A 96 11.70 -8.04 13.79
C ALA A 96 10.76 -6.85 13.69
N PHE A 97 9.58 -7.08 13.11
CA PHE A 97 8.60 -6.04 12.87
C PHE A 97 7.18 -6.60 12.92
N PRO A 98 6.18 -5.78 13.31
CA PRO A 98 4.80 -6.20 13.29
C PRO A 98 4.25 -6.21 11.87
N CYS A 99 3.30 -7.10 11.62
CA CYS A 99 2.69 -7.31 10.31
C CYS A 99 1.18 -7.47 10.44
N VAL A 100 0.47 -7.03 9.40
CA VAL A 100 -0.95 -7.32 9.20
C VAL A 100 -1.11 -8.20 7.96
N ASN A 101 -1.91 -9.24 8.07
CA ASN A 101 -2.29 -10.09 6.94
C ASN A 101 -3.55 -9.52 6.27
N SER A 102 -3.44 -9.22 4.98
CA SER A 102 -4.56 -8.73 4.17
C SER A 102 -5.03 -9.76 3.14
N PRO A 103 -6.36 -9.94 2.97
CA PRO A 103 -6.91 -10.76 1.90
C PRO A 103 -6.94 -10.03 0.55
N TYR A 104 -6.72 -8.71 0.53
CA TYR A 104 -6.88 -7.89 -0.67
C TYR A 104 -5.59 -7.86 -1.47
N GLY A 105 -5.64 -8.49 -2.64
CA GLY A 105 -4.56 -8.50 -3.62
C GLY A 105 -4.74 -7.39 -4.66
N GLN A 106 -3.65 -6.69 -4.97
CA GLN A 106 -3.57 -5.72 -6.07
C GLN A 106 -2.50 -6.20 -7.06
N TRP A 107 -2.80 -6.07 -8.36
CA TRP A 107 -1.81 -6.32 -9.40
C TRP A 107 -0.88 -5.13 -9.54
N VAL A 108 0.42 -5.40 -9.49
CA VAL A 108 1.47 -4.38 -9.56
C VAL A 108 2.68 -4.86 -10.35
N THR A 109 3.51 -3.91 -10.76
CA THR A 109 4.90 -4.12 -11.15
C THR A 109 5.82 -3.41 -10.16
N ILE A 110 7.01 -3.96 -9.90
CA ILE A 110 8.03 -3.34 -9.04
C ILE A 110 8.89 -2.43 -9.91
N GLU A 111 8.73 -1.11 -9.76
CA GLU A 111 9.50 -0.12 -10.51
C GLU A 111 10.81 0.25 -9.80
N GLY A 112 10.85 0.12 -8.47
CA GLY A 112 12.03 0.40 -7.66
C GLY A 112 12.06 -0.33 -6.33
N VAL A 113 13.27 -0.57 -5.83
CA VAL A 113 13.54 -1.15 -4.50
C VAL A 113 14.45 -0.18 -3.76
N TYR A 114 13.94 0.43 -2.69
CA TYR A 114 14.67 1.35 -1.83
C TYR A 114 15.23 0.58 -0.64
N LYS A 115 16.56 0.52 -0.50
CA LYS A 115 17.21 -0.29 0.54
C LYS A 115 18.55 0.29 0.99
N CYS A 116 18.93 0.02 2.24
CA CYS A 116 20.32 0.09 2.68
C CYS A 116 20.99 -1.29 2.47
N ASP A 117 22.24 -1.31 2.01
CA ASP A 117 22.95 -2.58 1.74
C ASP A 117 23.28 -3.40 3.00
N ASN A 118 23.27 -2.77 4.18
CA ASN A 118 23.53 -3.45 5.46
C ASN A 118 22.25 -3.95 6.16
N GLN A 119 21.08 -3.74 5.56
CA GLN A 119 19.79 -4.19 6.11
C GLN A 119 19.15 -5.25 5.20
N ILE A 120 18.23 -6.03 5.78
CA ILE A 120 17.47 -7.07 5.10
C ILE A 120 15.99 -6.66 5.07
N GLU A 121 15.75 -5.42 4.65
CA GLU A 121 14.43 -4.81 4.51
C GLU A 121 14.46 -3.82 3.34
N ALA A 122 13.29 -3.52 2.78
CA ALA A 122 13.17 -2.56 1.70
C ALA A 122 11.77 -1.99 1.59
N ILE A 123 11.71 -0.79 1.03
CA ILE A 123 10.48 -0.20 0.52
C ILE A 123 10.41 -0.49 -0.98
N LEU A 124 9.29 -1.05 -1.42
CA LEU A 124 9.02 -1.25 -2.84
C LEU A 124 8.24 -0.05 -3.38
N ARG A 125 8.72 0.51 -4.48
CA ARG A 125 7.94 1.41 -5.33
C ARG A 125 7.21 0.58 -6.37
N LEU A 126 5.91 0.53 -6.21
CA LEU A 126 5.01 -0.26 -7.01
C LEU A 126 4.25 0.62 -7.99
N LYS A 127 3.86 0.02 -9.10
CA LYS A 127 2.95 0.61 -10.06
C LYS A 127 1.84 -0.37 -10.40
N THR A 128 0.60 0.04 -10.20
CA THR A 128 -0.61 -0.72 -10.56
C THR A 128 -0.87 -0.65 -12.07
N ASP A 129 -1.84 -1.44 -12.55
CA ASP A 129 -2.18 -1.47 -13.98
C ASP A 129 -2.81 -0.15 -14.49
N ASP A 130 -3.45 0.62 -13.62
CA ASP A 130 -3.99 1.97 -13.92
C ASP A 130 -2.95 3.09 -13.78
N ASN A 131 -1.70 2.74 -13.44
CA ASN A 131 -0.57 3.64 -13.25
C ASN A 131 -0.52 4.38 -11.90
N THR A 132 -1.37 4.04 -10.94
CA THR A 132 -1.17 4.45 -9.53
C THR A 132 0.22 4.03 -9.06
N VAL A 133 0.90 4.92 -8.32
CA VAL A 133 2.16 4.63 -7.63
C VAL A 133 1.90 4.40 -6.15
N LEU A 134 2.43 3.31 -5.61
CA LEU A 134 2.38 2.99 -4.18
C LEU A 134 3.79 2.75 -3.66
N TYR A 135 4.04 3.15 -2.41
CA TYR A 135 5.26 2.81 -1.67
C TYR A 135 4.88 1.94 -0.48
N VAL A 136 5.47 0.76 -0.39
CA VAL A 136 5.11 -0.21 0.65
C VAL A 136 6.34 -0.82 1.27
N PHE A 137 6.30 -1.03 2.58
CA PHE A 137 7.23 -1.91 3.26
C PHE A 137 7.01 -3.35 2.83
N ASP A 138 8.04 -4.03 2.32
CA ASP A 138 7.94 -5.42 1.89
C ASP A 138 8.19 -6.38 3.06
N GLN A 139 7.10 -6.95 3.57
CA GLN A 139 7.14 -7.86 4.71
C GLN A 139 8.02 -9.10 4.43
N TYR A 140 8.16 -9.51 3.16
CA TYR A 140 8.86 -10.74 2.74
C TYR A 140 10.16 -10.45 1.98
N TYR A 141 10.67 -9.21 2.05
CA TYR A 141 11.87 -8.80 1.34
C TYR A 141 13.04 -9.75 1.57
N ALA A 142 13.25 -10.16 2.82
CA ALA A 142 14.34 -11.05 3.23
C ALA A 142 14.42 -12.34 2.38
N ILE A 143 13.29 -12.93 2.03
CA ILE A 143 13.25 -14.19 1.27
C ILE A 143 12.99 -13.98 -0.22
N ASN A 144 12.51 -12.81 -0.63
CA ASN A 144 12.09 -12.54 -2.00
C ASN A 144 13.00 -11.59 -2.77
N ALA A 145 13.91 -10.85 -2.12
CA ALA A 145 14.74 -9.83 -2.75
C ALA A 145 15.45 -10.28 -4.04
N GLN A 146 16.02 -11.49 -4.04
CA GLN A 146 16.74 -12.06 -5.19
C GLN A 146 15.83 -12.61 -6.29
N ASN A 147 14.51 -12.68 -6.05
CA ASN A 147 13.52 -13.25 -6.95
C ASN A 147 12.71 -12.19 -7.69
N TYR A 148 12.87 -10.92 -7.34
CA TYR A 148 12.19 -9.83 -8.02
C TYR A 148 12.75 -9.60 -9.41
N GLU A 149 11.83 -9.43 -10.36
CA GLU A 149 12.11 -9.22 -11.77
C GLU A 149 11.48 -7.91 -12.24
N LYS A 150 12.25 -7.18 -13.03
CA LYS A 150 11.80 -5.98 -13.72
C LYS A 150 10.72 -6.33 -14.73
N ASN A 151 9.69 -5.49 -14.84
CA ASN A 151 8.54 -5.67 -15.74
C ASN A 151 7.73 -6.96 -15.48
N HIS A 152 7.94 -7.61 -14.34
CA HIS A 152 7.12 -8.74 -13.92
C HIS A 152 5.92 -8.24 -13.12
N ARG A 153 4.76 -8.82 -13.42
CA ARG A 153 3.49 -8.48 -12.75
C ARG A 153 3.28 -9.41 -11.57
N TYR A 154 3.15 -8.86 -10.38
CA TYR A 154 2.96 -9.57 -9.12
C TYR A 154 1.59 -9.24 -8.54
N LEU A 155 0.94 -10.23 -7.92
CA LEU A 155 -0.18 -9.99 -7.03
C LEU A 155 0.36 -9.73 -5.62
N ILE A 156 0.24 -8.48 -5.16
CA ILE A 156 0.66 -8.07 -3.82
C ILE A 156 -0.54 -7.93 -2.90
N ASN A 157 -0.45 -8.43 -1.68
CA ASN A 157 -1.46 -8.23 -0.64
C ASN A 157 -1.13 -6.97 0.16
N LEU A 158 -2.03 -5.99 0.15
CA LEU A 158 -1.79 -4.66 0.75
C LEU A 158 -2.45 -4.54 2.13
N SER A 159 -1.68 -4.10 3.10
CA SER A 159 -2.09 -3.96 4.49
C SER A 159 -1.40 -2.77 5.13
N ALA A 160 -1.85 -2.31 6.29
CA ALA A 160 -1.19 -1.21 6.98
C ALA A 160 -1.45 -1.22 8.49
N PHE A 161 -0.58 -0.57 9.25
CA PHE A 161 -0.91 -0.11 10.60
C PHE A 161 -1.31 1.37 10.56
N ALA A 162 -2.34 1.75 11.30
CA ALA A 162 -2.66 3.15 11.55
C ALA A 162 -2.16 3.57 12.92
N TYR A 163 -1.55 4.75 13.00
CA TYR A 163 -1.21 5.37 14.28
C TYR A 163 -2.47 5.85 15.02
N SER A 164 -3.41 6.39 14.25
CA SER A 164 -4.76 6.75 14.72
C SER A 164 -5.72 6.79 13.53
N VAL A 165 -7.01 6.62 13.81
CA VAL A 165 -8.08 6.69 12.79
C VAL A 165 -9.19 7.61 13.28
N SER A 166 -9.60 8.55 12.42
CA SER A 166 -10.71 9.47 12.67
C SER A 166 -11.66 9.50 11.47
N LEU A 167 -12.91 9.91 11.70
CA LEU A 167 -13.85 10.20 10.62
C LEU A 167 -13.30 11.33 9.74
N SER A 168 -13.43 11.19 8.42
CA SER A 168 -13.12 12.27 7.48
C SER A 168 -14.03 13.46 7.73
N ASN A 169 -13.50 14.68 7.52
CA ASN A 169 -14.31 15.87 7.62
C ASN A 169 -15.31 15.94 6.45
N ARG A 170 -16.56 15.55 6.70
CA ARG A 170 -17.64 15.57 5.69
C ARG A 170 -18.04 16.98 5.25
N SER A 171 -17.62 18.02 5.98
CA SER A 171 -17.85 19.42 5.62
C SER A 171 -16.68 20.05 4.86
N GLU A 172 -15.64 19.28 4.55
CA GLU A 172 -14.53 19.78 3.76
C GLU A 172 -14.94 19.90 2.29
N THR A 173 -14.98 21.14 1.82
CA THR A 173 -15.37 21.50 0.45
C THR A 173 -14.26 22.31 -0.19
N ILE A 174 -13.89 21.93 -1.41
CA ILE A 174 -13.11 22.78 -2.30
C ILE A 174 -14.10 23.62 -3.10
N VAL A 175 -13.96 24.94 -3.05
CA VAL A 175 -14.78 25.87 -3.84
C VAL A 175 -13.98 26.25 -5.09
N VAL A 176 -14.53 25.97 -6.27
CA VAL A 176 -14.00 26.45 -7.54
C VAL A 176 -14.79 27.70 -7.93
N ASP A 177 -14.15 28.86 -7.77
CA ASP A 177 -14.70 30.19 -8.04
C ASP A 177 -14.14 30.83 -9.34
N GLU A 178 -13.23 30.15 -10.04
CA GLU A 178 -12.66 30.62 -11.30
C GLU A 178 -13.69 30.55 -12.46
N PRO A 179 -14.06 31.69 -13.08
CA PRO A 179 -15.14 31.73 -14.07
C PRO A 179 -14.94 30.81 -15.28
N GLU A 180 -13.70 30.66 -15.78
CA GLU A 180 -13.42 29.78 -16.91
C GLU A 180 -13.54 28.30 -16.53
N ALA A 181 -13.08 27.91 -15.33
CA ALA A 181 -13.21 26.56 -14.82
C ALA A 181 -14.69 26.19 -14.60
N ILE A 182 -15.48 27.12 -14.04
CA ILE A 182 -16.92 26.94 -13.86
C ILE A 182 -17.60 26.80 -15.23
N ARG A 183 -17.30 27.68 -16.20
CA ARG A 183 -17.85 27.59 -17.57
C ARG A 183 -17.50 26.26 -18.22
N TYR A 184 -16.23 25.86 -18.17
CA TYR A 184 -15.76 24.60 -18.77
C TYR A 184 -16.48 23.40 -18.17
N HIS A 185 -16.60 23.32 -16.84
CA HIS A 185 -17.28 22.24 -16.17
C HIS A 185 -18.77 22.15 -16.54
N ARG A 186 -19.46 23.29 -16.60
CA ARG A 186 -20.87 23.36 -17.02
C ARG A 186 -21.04 22.92 -18.47
N ALA A 187 -20.18 23.41 -19.38
CA ALA A 187 -20.15 23.00 -20.77
C ALA A 187 -19.94 21.49 -20.92
N PHE A 188 -18.93 20.95 -20.23
CA PHE A 188 -18.58 19.54 -20.25
C PHE A 188 -19.76 18.66 -19.81
N ASN A 189 -20.38 18.96 -18.66
CA ASN A 189 -21.51 18.20 -18.14
C ASN A 189 -22.74 18.26 -19.06
N ASP A 190 -23.05 19.44 -19.61
CA ASP A 190 -24.15 19.63 -20.55
C ASP A 190 -23.97 18.78 -21.81
N ILE A 191 -22.76 18.80 -22.38
CA ILE A 191 -22.42 18.04 -23.57
C ILE A 191 -22.48 16.54 -23.28
N LEU A 192 -21.91 16.07 -22.17
CA LEU A 192 -21.98 14.66 -21.79
C LEU A 192 -23.43 14.21 -21.59
N THR A 193 -24.24 14.99 -20.87
CA THR A 193 -25.64 14.67 -20.61
C THR A 193 -26.44 14.53 -21.92
N LYS A 194 -26.20 15.42 -22.89
CA LYS A 194 -26.81 15.36 -24.23
C LYS A 194 -26.34 14.16 -25.07
N ASN A 195 -25.18 13.59 -24.73
CA ASN A 195 -24.58 12.45 -25.44
C ASN A 195 -24.62 11.15 -24.61
N ASN A 196 -25.60 10.99 -23.71
CA ASN A 196 -25.74 9.78 -22.86
C ASN A 196 -24.48 9.44 -22.07
N ASN A 197 -23.78 10.45 -21.54
CA ASN A 197 -22.52 10.35 -20.82
C ASN A 197 -21.35 9.74 -21.62
N VAL A 198 -21.43 9.76 -22.95
CA VAL A 198 -20.33 9.38 -23.84
C VAL A 198 -19.72 10.64 -24.43
N ALA A 199 -18.40 10.83 -24.23
CA ALA A 199 -17.68 11.96 -24.78
C ALA A 199 -17.68 11.92 -26.33
N PRO A 200 -18.20 12.94 -27.02
CA PRO A 200 -18.15 13.02 -28.48
C PRO A 200 -16.72 13.28 -28.97
N LYS A 201 -16.42 12.90 -30.22
CA LYS A 201 -15.06 13.04 -30.80
C LYS A 201 -14.58 14.49 -30.90
N ASP A 202 -15.50 15.44 -31.01
CA ASP A 202 -15.29 16.87 -31.15
C ASP A 202 -15.57 17.64 -29.84
N LEU A 203 -15.51 16.97 -28.68
CA LEU A 203 -15.82 17.52 -27.36
C LEU A 203 -15.20 18.89 -27.10
N GLU A 204 -13.90 19.07 -27.33
CA GLU A 204 -13.21 20.33 -27.09
C GLU A 204 -13.73 21.47 -27.97
N ALA A 205 -14.09 21.19 -29.22
CA ALA A 205 -14.69 22.19 -30.11
C ALA A 205 -16.10 22.57 -29.64
N GLN A 206 -16.87 21.60 -29.13
CA GLN A 206 -18.18 21.85 -28.56
C GLN A 206 -18.10 22.67 -27.26
N ILE A 207 -17.13 22.39 -26.39
CA ILE A 207 -16.88 23.17 -25.16
C ILE A 207 -16.48 24.61 -25.50
N ALA A 208 -15.62 24.79 -26.51
CA ALA A 208 -15.22 26.12 -26.96
C ALA A 208 -16.42 26.94 -27.46
N ALA A 209 -17.33 26.30 -28.21
CA ALA A 209 -18.54 26.93 -28.74
C ALA A 209 -19.68 27.08 -27.72
N TRP A 210 -19.63 26.35 -26.60
CA TRP A 210 -20.68 26.37 -25.59
C TRP A 210 -20.73 27.72 -24.85
N GLN A 211 -21.96 28.17 -24.60
CA GLN A 211 -22.28 29.36 -23.81
C GLN A 211 -23.41 29.01 -22.82
N PRO A 212 -23.36 29.54 -21.59
CA PRO A 212 -24.42 29.34 -20.61
C PRO A 212 -25.71 30.02 -21.10
N SER A 213 -26.87 29.52 -20.66
CA SER A 213 -28.12 30.22 -20.93
C SER A 213 -28.22 31.49 -20.09
N GLU A 214 -29.03 32.47 -20.50
CA GLU A 214 -29.22 33.71 -19.73
C GLU A 214 -29.71 33.45 -18.30
N ASN A 215 -30.46 32.36 -18.10
CA ASN A 215 -30.99 31.97 -16.78
C ASN A 215 -29.92 31.34 -15.87
N ASP A 216 -28.78 30.92 -16.42
CA ASP A 216 -27.68 30.30 -15.67
C ASP A 216 -26.62 31.34 -15.26
N LEU A 217 -26.83 32.62 -15.56
CA LEU A 217 -25.90 33.70 -15.24
C LEU A 217 -26.33 34.47 -13.97
N PRO A 218 -25.39 34.79 -13.06
CA PRO A 218 -23.99 34.40 -13.07
C PRO A 218 -23.83 32.90 -12.78
N LEU A 219 -22.80 32.28 -13.37
CA LEU A 219 -22.48 30.90 -13.06
C LEU A 219 -22.00 30.80 -11.60
N GLU A 220 -22.78 30.12 -10.76
CA GLU A 220 -22.44 29.90 -9.36
C GLU A 220 -21.17 29.04 -9.21
N PRO A 221 -20.32 29.31 -8.19
CA PRO A 221 -19.17 28.48 -7.85
C PRO A 221 -19.50 26.99 -7.72
N ILE A 222 -18.51 26.14 -7.98
CA ILE A 222 -18.67 24.68 -7.84
C ILE A 222 -18.09 24.26 -6.49
N GLU A 223 -18.93 23.70 -5.63
CA GLU A 223 -18.50 23.07 -4.38
C GLU A 223 -18.24 21.58 -4.61
N ILE A 224 -17.00 21.15 -4.38
CA ILE A 224 -16.59 19.74 -4.42
C ILE A 224 -16.42 19.28 -2.99
N ASN A 225 -17.32 18.41 -2.52
CA ASN A 225 -17.17 17.76 -1.22
C ASN A 225 -16.08 16.69 -1.30
N VAL A 226 -14.97 16.92 -0.61
CA VAL A 226 -13.84 15.98 -0.57
C VAL A 226 -13.90 15.03 0.63
N GLY A 227 -14.89 15.17 1.50
CA GLY A 227 -15.10 14.28 2.65
C GLY A 227 -15.42 12.83 2.30
N HIS A 228 -15.84 12.56 1.05
CA HIS A 228 -16.04 11.21 0.50
C HIS A 228 -14.94 10.80 -0.51
N MET A 229 -13.82 11.51 -0.53
CA MET A 229 -12.68 11.16 -1.37
C MET A 229 -11.96 9.93 -0.83
N CYS A 230 -11.50 9.07 -1.74
CA CYS A 230 -10.49 8.06 -1.45
C CYS A 230 -9.15 8.60 -1.95
N ALA A 231 -8.19 8.83 -1.05
CA ALA A 231 -6.89 9.37 -1.37
C ALA A 231 -5.77 8.62 -0.63
N TYR A 232 -4.60 8.60 -1.25
CA TYR A 232 -3.36 8.08 -0.68
C TYR A 232 -2.23 9.04 -1.03
N LEU A 233 -1.53 9.53 -0.02
CA LEU A 233 -0.42 10.48 -0.13
C LEU A 233 0.77 9.87 0.62
N PHE A 234 1.77 9.41 -0.12
CA PHE A 234 3.02 8.90 0.45
C PHE A 234 3.92 10.03 0.96
N GLY A 235 4.76 9.73 1.96
CA GLY A 235 5.70 10.68 2.53
C GLY A 235 6.76 11.17 1.53
N GLU A 236 7.17 12.43 1.67
CA GLU A 236 8.21 13.04 0.84
C GLU A 236 9.63 12.68 1.30
N THR A 237 9.76 12.19 2.53
CA THR A 237 11.04 11.77 3.11
C THR A 237 11.53 10.50 2.44
N ILE A 238 12.72 10.58 1.83
CA ILE A 238 13.36 9.43 1.21
C ILE A 238 13.70 8.37 2.28
N GLY A 239 13.24 7.13 2.04
CA GLY A 239 13.39 6.01 2.98
C GLY A 239 12.23 5.86 3.97
N GLN A 240 11.20 6.70 3.89
CA GLN A 240 9.98 6.64 4.70
C GLN A 240 8.72 6.85 3.85
N GLN A 241 8.78 6.58 2.53
CA GLN A 241 7.65 6.83 1.63
C GLN A 241 6.47 5.88 1.87
N ASP A 242 6.70 4.75 2.54
CA ASP A 242 5.69 3.83 3.02
C ASP A 242 4.92 4.35 4.26
N GLU A 243 5.42 5.41 4.92
CA GLU A 243 4.60 6.24 5.80
C GLU A 243 3.75 7.18 4.94
N ALA A 244 2.43 7.06 5.08
CA ALA A 244 1.50 7.75 4.22
C ALA A 244 0.31 8.30 5.01
N TRP A 245 -0.31 9.34 4.46
CA TRP A 245 -1.65 9.72 4.83
C TRP A 245 -2.63 9.09 3.86
N CYS A 246 -3.76 8.57 4.36
CA CYS A 246 -4.85 8.11 3.51
C CYS A 246 -6.20 8.62 3.99
N GLN A 247 -7.11 8.73 3.03
CA GLN A 247 -8.53 8.88 3.26
C GLN A 247 -9.26 7.80 2.47
N GLY A 248 -10.32 7.22 3.05
CA GLY A 248 -10.99 6.14 2.35
C GLY A 248 -12.29 5.69 2.99
N GLN A 249 -13.05 4.91 2.22
CA GLN A 249 -14.31 4.34 2.67
C GLN A 249 -14.08 2.97 3.31
N ILE A 250 -14.66 2.74 4.48
CA ILE A 250 -14.65 1.44 5.13
C ILE A 250 -15.68 0.52 4.46
N ILE A 251 -15.24 -0.65 4.02
CA ILE A 251 -16.09 -1.70 3.44
C ILE A 251 -16.15 -2.97 4.31
N GLY A 252 -15.30 -3.06 5.34
CA GLY A 252 -15.29 -4.17 6.29
C GLY A 252 -14.71 -3.74 7.64
N LYS A 253 -15.18 -4.34 8.72
CA LYS A 253 -14.73 -4.07 10.10
C LYS A 253 -14.71 -5.37 10.90
N GLN A 254 -13.61 -5.64 11.57
CA GLN A 254 -13.39 -6.82 12.40
C GLN A 254 -12.54 -6.44 13.62
N THR A 255 -12.42 -7.35 14.58
CA THR A 255 -11.50 -7.18 15.72
C THR A 255 -10.45 -8.29 15.70
N ALA A 256 -9.29 -8.00 16.28
CA ALA A 256 -8.22 -8.96 16.49
C ALA A 256 -7.46 -8.61 17.77
N SER A 257 -6.85 -9.61 18.40
CA SER A 257 -6.01 -9.42 19.58
C SER A 257 -4.59 -9.90 19.29
N PHE A 258 -3.59 -9.19 19.77
CA PHE A 258 -2.19 -9.60 19.72
C PHE A 258 -1.58 -9.42 21.11
N ASN A 259 -1.21 -10.53 21.77
CA ASN A 259 -0.61 -10.53 23.11
C ASN A 259 -1.34 -9.64 24.14
N GLY A 260 -2.68 -9.65 24.11
CA GLY A 260 -3.53 -8.87 25.00
C GLY A 260 -3.79 -7.42 24.57
N VAL A 261 -3.17 -6.97 23.47
CA VAL A 261 -3.48 -5.69 22.82
C VAL A 261 -4.62 -5.91 21.83
N GLU A 262 -5.70 -5.15 21.98
CA GLU A 262 -6.86 -5.22 21.11
C GLU A 262 -6.70 -4.28 19.91
N PHE A 263 -7.10 -4.76 18.74
CA PHE A 263 -7.06 -4.04 17.48
C PHE A 263 -8.41 -4.09 16.77
N VAL A 264 -8.72 -2.99 16.08
CA VAL A 264 -9.77 -2.94 15.07
C VAL A 264 -9.12 -3.11 13.70
N LEU A 265 -9.63 -4.05 12.91
CA LEU A 265 -9.24 -4.25 11.52
C LEU A 265 -10.29 -3.62 10.63
N LEU A 266 -9.89 -2.66 9.80
CA LEU A 266 -10.74 -1.98 8.83
C LEU A 266 -10.28 -2.38 7.42
N ASP A 267 -11.23 -2.81 6.59
CA ASP A 267 -10.99 -3.00 5.17
C ASP A 267 -11.38 -1.67 4.47
N VAL A 268 -10.40 -0.96 3.92
CA VAL A 268 -10.55 0.44 3.49
C VAL A 268 -10.21 0.59 2.01
N VAL A 269 -11.11 1.22 1.25
CA VAL A 269 -10.85 1.64 -0.13
C VAL A 269 -10.10 2.97 -0.10
N ILE A 270 -8.82 2.96 -0.47
CA ILE A 270 -7.95 4.15 -0.40
C ILE A 270 -7.74 4.85 -1.75
N LEU A 271 -8.01 4.18 -2.88
CA LEU A 271 -7.98 4.78 -4.21
C LEU A 271 -9.07 4.19 -5.10
N ARG A 272 -9.63 5.04 -5.97
CA ARG A 272 -10.68 4.69 -6.95
C ARG A 272 -10.36 5.27 -8.33
N GLU A 273 -9.13 5.11 -8.82
CA GLU A 273 -8.77 5.53 -10.18
C GLU A 273 -9.61 4.80 -11.24
N SER A 274 -9.90 3.51 -11.02
CA SER A 274 -10.96 2.77 -11.72
C SER A 274 -12.06 2.32 -10.75
N LEU A 275 -13.32 2.53 -11.12
CA LEU A 275 -14.47 2.04 -10.35
C LEU A 275 -14.48 0.51 -10.23
N ASP A 276 -13.93 -0.19 -11.22
CA ASP A 276 -13.95 -1.65 -11.29
C ASP A 276 -12.84 -2.30 -10.46
N ASN A 277 -11.76 -1.57 -10.16
CA ASN A 277 -10.58 -2.10 -9.45
C ASN A 277 -10.09 -1.09 -8.40
N PRO A 278 -10.86 -0.83 -7.34
CA PRO A 278 -10.41 0.03 -6.25
C PRO A 278 -9.21 -0.59 -5.51
N VAL A 279 -8.27 0.24 -5.07
CA VAL A 279 -7.20 -0.22 -4.17
C VAL A 279 -7.76 -0.34 -2.77
N VAL A 280 -7.82 -1.58 -2.27
CA VAL A 280 -8.28 -1.90 -0.92
C VAL A 280 -7.12 -2.37 -0.07
N ILE A 281 -7.03 -1.84 1.15
CA ILE A 281 -6.05 -2.27 2.15
C ILE A 281 -6.77 -2.79 3.39
N ARG A 282 -6.14 -3.74 4.10
CA ARG A 282 -6.51 -4.02 5.49
C ARG A 282 -5.68 -3.17 6.44
N LEU A 283 -6.34 -2.26 7.13
CA LEU A 283 -5.77 -1.37 8.12
C LEU A 283 -5.99 -1.93 9.52
N ALA A 284 -4.93 -2.14 10.30
CA ALA A 284 -5.02 -2.43 11.72
C ALA A 284 -4.77 -1.17 12.54
N VAL A 285 -5.62 -0.91 13.53
CA VAL A 285 -5.46 0.21 14.47
C VAL A 285 -5.68 -0.31 15.88
N ASN A 286 -4.83 0.14 16.81
CA ASN A 286 -5.03 -0.13 18.23
C ASN A 286 -6.43 0.36 18.64
N ALA A 287 -7.17 -0.45 19.40
CA ALA A 287 -8.53 -0.11 19.82
C ALA A 287 -8.60 1.22 20.61
N ASP A 288 -7.51 1.61 21.28
CA ASP A 288 -7.42 2.87 22.02
C ASP A 288 -7.20 4.11 21.11
N ASN A 289 -6.80 3.90 19.84
CA ASN A 289 -6.42 4.95 18.89
C ASN A 289 -7.45 5.16 17.76
N ILE A 290 -8.68 4.67 17.93
CA ILE A 290 -9.76 4.81 16.97
C ILE A 290 -11.03 5.36 17.63
N ASP A 291 -11.74 6.24 16.92
CA ASP A 291 -13.10 6.63 17.31
C ASP A 291 -14.04 5.41 17.27
N SER A 292 -14.50 4.98 18.45
CA SER A 292 -15.40 3.83 18.63
C SER A 292 -16.71 3.92 17.82
N THR A 293 -17.11 5.12 17.40
CA THR A 293 -18.34 5.35 16.64
C THR A 293 -18.22 4.94 15.18
N ILE A 294 -17.00 4.84 14.63
CA ILE A 294 -16.73 4.51 13.22
C ILE A 294 -17.37 3.18 12.83
N GLN A 295 -18.14 3.17 11.74
CA GLN A 295 -18.81 2.00 11.19
C GLN A 295 -18.41 1.72 9.74
N VAL A 296 -18.83 0.55 9.24
CA VAL A 296 -18.78 0.26 7.80
C VAL A 296 -19.58 1.31 7.03
N ASN A 297 -19.08 1.70 5.86
CA ASN A 297 -19.51 2.80 4.98
C ASN A 297 -19.11 4.20 5.44
N ASP A 298 -18.55 4.38 6.63
CA ASP A 298 -17.95 5.66 6.98
C ASP A 298 -16.69 5.92 6.15
N TYR A 299 -16.42 7.21 5.96
CA TYR A 299 -15.15 7.69 5.43
C TYR A 299 -14.25 8.06 6.61
N ILE A 300 -13.01 7.58 6.55
CA ILE A 300 -11.98 7.82 7.55
C ILE A 300 -10.75 8.43 6.92
N GLN A 301 -9.97 9.09 7.76
CA GLN A 301 -8.61 9.52 7.47
C GLN A 301 -7.65 8.96 8.50
N ALA A 302 -6.43 8.65 8.07
CA ALA A 302 -5.41 8.05 8.92
C ALA A 302 -4.00 8.36 8.41
N ASN A 303 -3.06 8.50 9.35
CA ASN A 303 -1.64 8.30 9.06
C ASN A 303 -1.33 6.82 9.24
N ILE A 304 -0.73 6.22 8.22
CA ILE A 304 -0.54 4.79 8.10
C ILE A 304 0.91 4.46 7.77
N TRP A 305 1.33 3.28 8.21
CA TRP A 305 2.51 2.61 7.68
C TRP A 305 2.04 1.50 6.73
N LEU A 306 2.21 1.72 5.42
CA LEU A 306 1.73 0.83 4.37
C LEU A 306 2.70 -0.33 4.14
N GLN A 307 2.17 -1.54 4.18
CA GLN A 307 2.90 -2.79 4.04
C GLN A 307 2.35 -3.60 2.86
N GLY A 308 3.22 -4.41 2.28
CA GLY A 308 2.87 -5.31 1.18
C GLY A 308 3.53 -6.67 1.32
N THR A 309 2.80 -7.71 0.92
CA THR A 309 3.31 -9.09 0.93
C THR A 309 3.06 -9.76 -0.42
N ILE A 310 4.13 -10.23 -1.06
CA ILE A 310 4.07 -10.99 -2.31
C ILE A 310 4.22 -12.47 -1.99
N PHE A 311 3.08 -13.18 -1.88
CA PHE A 311 3.04 -14.62 -1.61
C PHE A 311 3.25 -15.44 -2.88
N MET A 312 4.08 -16.48 -2.81
CA MET A 312 4.29 -17.41 -3.92
C MET A 312 2.99 -18.08 -4.38
N GLU A 313 2.14 -18.46 -3.43
CA GLU A 313 0.86 -19.14 -3.64
C GLU A 313 -0.11 -18.29 -4.46
N ASN A 314 -0.05 -16.97 -4.29
CA ASN A 314 -0.92 -16.03 -4.99
C ASN A 314 -0.47 -15.78 -6.44
N GLN A 315 0.82 -16.00 -6.75
CA GLN A 315 1.32 -15.84 -8.12
C GLN A 315 0.87 -16.98 -9.04
N LYS A 316 0.54 -18.15 -8.49
CA LYS A 316 0.15 -19.34 -9.26
C LYS A 316 -1.33 -19.39 -9.63
N LYS A 317 -2.21 -18.70 -8.89
CA LYS A 317 -3.67 -18.74 -9.07
C LYS A 317 -4.16 -18.19 -10.43
N VAL A 318 -3.26 -17.69 -11.28
CA VAL A 318 -3.60 -16.85 -12.44
C VAL A 318 -3.22 -17.51 -13.76
N ALA A 319 -2.46 -18.61 -13.72
CA ALA A 319 -2.15 -19.39 -14.91
C ALA A 319 -3.37 -20.11 -15.53
N THR A 320 -4.55 -20.09 -14.88
CA THR A 320 -5.72 -20.88 -15.30
C THR A 320 -6.87 -20.08 -15.95
N ASN A 321 -6.89 -18.74 -15.87
CA ASN A 321 -8.08 -17.95 -16.26
C ASN A 321 -7.88 -16.94 -17.40
N TYR A 322 -6.86 -17.10 -18.25
CA TYR A 322 -6.83 -16.42 -19.56
C TYR A 322 -7.19 -17.42 -20.67
N ARG A 323 -8.49 -17.79 -20.73
CA ARG A 323 -9.13 -18.07 -22.02
C ARG A 323 -10.07 -16.89 -22.28
N ALA A 324 -9.69 -16.11 -23.27
CA ALA A 324 -10.44 -14.99 -23.80
C ALA A 324 -11.91 -15.37 -24.03
N PHE A 325 -12.80 -14.46 -23.63
CA PHE A 325 -14.09 -14.27 -24.27
C PHE A 325 -14.07 -12.92 -24.96
#